data_AF-A0A843SCR8-F1
#
_entry.id   AF-A0A843SCR8-F1
#
_cell.length_a   1.000
_cell.length_b   1.000
_cell.length_c   1.000
_cell.angle_alpha   90.00
_cell.angle_beta   90.00
_cell.angle_gamma   90.00
#
_symmetry.space_group_name_H-M   'P 1'
#
loop_
_entity.id
_entity.type
_entity.pdbx_description
1 polymer ?
#
loop_
_entity_poly.entity_id
_entity_poly.type
_entity_poly.pdbx_seq_one_letter_code
_entity_poly.pdbx_strand_id
1 'polypeptide(L)'
;MSSFYSLRSLWLCAALACCTLTASAQMQPLSEEELSNTRGQGLVALTNTSLGGFDFSKVALDADITLSANLRNMRLGEYSYAPRNGSGADLDIGLLQFGRSDGTEAQRLVHISNPYFEFVYKNAADGASREAVGMRFGFEGISGDIGMKINSLSGSMRVTGQAADGTAVVLDSRTDTLGGKRWDGGCTAPCLSLAQLGGVTAGDAAGPSRDFWISVLKTGVQFPTAAGVPPTDAAQAGIWMNWRDKLQALSTSGLVPPNLPKGR
;
A
#
# COMPACT_ATOMS: atom_id res chain seq x y z
N MET A 1 -36.40 76.07 -0.56
CA MET A 1 -36.20 75.14 -1.71
C MET A 1 -35.58 73.86 -1.13
N SER A 2 -36.24 73.00 -0.36
CA SER A 2 -37.53 72.34 -0.51
C SER A 2 -37.79 71.82 -1.93
N SER A 3 -37.89 70.48 -2.04
CA SER A 3 -38.51 69.71 -3.14
C SER A 3 -37.66 68.91 -4.16
N PHE A 4 -36.44 68.43 -3.84
CA PHE A 4 -35.72 67.53 -4.77
C PHE A 4 -35.20 66.19 -4.23
N TYR A 5 -35.31 65.89 -2.92
CA TYR A 5 -34.84 64.61 -2.37
C TYR A 5 -35.87 63.47 -2.41
N SER A 6 -37.16 63.77 -2.64
CA SER A 6 -38.23 62.76 -2.57
C SER A 6 -38.43 61.93 -3.85
N LEU A 7 -37.84 62.31 -4.99
CA LEU A 7 -38.02 61.58 -6.26
C LEU A 7 -36.93 60.55 -6.56
N ARG A 8 -35.75 60.62 -5.93
CA ARG A 8 -34.69 59.59 -6.12
C ARG A 8 -34.88 58.34 -5.27
N SER A 9 -35.65 58.43 -4.18
CA SER A 9 -35.98 57.29 -3.32
C SER A 9 -37.01 56.35 -3.96
N LEU A 10 -37.91 56.84 -4.84
CA LEU A 10 -38.92 55.99 -5.47
C LEU A 10 -38.37 55.08 -6.59
N TRP A 11 -37.28 55.49 -7.25
CA TRP A 11 -36.67 54.69 -8.33
C TRP A 11 -35.81 53.54 -7.82
N LEU A 12 -35.26 53.64 -6.60
CA LEU A 12 -34.50 52.54 -5.99
C LEU A 12 -35.42 51.42 -5.46
N CYS A 13 -36.63 51.75 -5.01
CA CYS A 13 -37.59 50.74 -4.53
C CYS A 13 -38.27 49.96 -5.67
N ALA A 14 -38.41 50.54 -6.85
CA ALA A 14 -38.97 49.84 -8.02
C ALA A 14 -37.96 48.87 -8.68
N ALA A 15 -36.65 49.14 -8.57
CA ALA A 15 -35.61 48.24 -9.09
C ALA A 15 -35.34 47.02 -8.19
N LEU A 16 -35.63 47.11 -6.89
CA LEU A 16 -35.46 46.00 -5.95
C LEU A 16 -36.65 45.03 -5.89
N ALA A 17 -37.81 45.42 -6.42
CA ALA A 17 -39.04 44.63 -6.37
C ALA A 17 -39.22 43.64 -7.55
N CYS A 18 -38.35 43.67 -8.56
CA CYS A 18 -38.42 42.77 -9.72
C CYS A 18 -37.47 41.56 -9.66
N CYS A 19 -36.70 41.39 -8.58
CA CYS A 19 -35.71 40.30 -8.47
C CYS A 19 -36.14 39.13 -7.58
N THR A 20 -37.41 39.06 -7.15
CA THR A 20 -37.94 37.87 -6.46
C THR A 20 -38.50 36.85 -7.46
N LEU A 21 -37.73 36.56 -8.52
CA LEU A 21 -37.94 35.34 -9.26
C LEU A 21 -37.46 34.20 -8.36
N THR A 22 -38.41 33.41 -7.89
CA THR A 22 -38.14 32.13 -7.25
C THR A 22 -37.20 31.35 -8.15
N ALA A 23 -35.94 31.21 -7.75
CA ALA A 23 -35.03 30.25 -8.33
C ALA A 23 -35.56 28.86 -7.97
N SER A 24 -36.52 28.35 -8.76
CA SER A 24 -36.81 26.93 -8.80
C SER A 24 -35.62 26.28 -9.48
N ALA A 25 -34.64 25.85 -8.69
CA ALA A 25 -33.70 24.83 -9.12
C ALA A 25 -34.50 23.55 -9.32
N GLN A 26 -35.12 23.39 -10.50
CA GLN A 26 -35.61 22.08 -10.91
C GLN A 26 -34.39 21.20 -11.07
N MET A 27 -34.32 20.12 -10.29
CA MET A 27 -33.40 19.03 -10.60
C MET A 27 -33.78 18.48 -11.96
N GLN A 28 -33.02 18.85 -12.99
CA GLN A 28 -33.12 18.21 -14.30
C GLN A 28 -32.26 16.95 -14.28
N PRO A 29 -32.79 15.79 -14.70
CA PRO A 29 -31.97 14.61 -14.90
C PRO A 29 -30.89 14.95 -15.94
N LEU A 30 -29.64 14.60 -15.62
CA LEU A 30 -28.51 14.79 -16.53
C LEU A 30 -28.80 14.06 -17.85
N SER A 31 -28.54 14.73 -18.97
CA SER A 31 -28.65 14.11 -20.30
C SER A 31 -27.58 13.02 -20.48
N GLU A 32 -27.76 12.09 -21.42
CA GLU A 32 -26.76 11.03 -21.69
C GLU A 32 -25.39 11.58 -22.12
N GLU A 33 -25.36 12.75 -22.75
CA GLU A 33 -24.13 13.43 -23.15
C GLU A 33 -23.44 14.11 -21.95
N GLU A 34 -24.21 14.68 -21.03
CA GLU A 34 -23.70 15.18 -19.74
C GLU A 34 -23.33 14.04 -18.79
N LEU A 35 -24.03 12.91 -18.80
CA LEU A 35 -23.66 11.68 -18.08
C LEU A 35 -22.37 11.08 -18.65
N SER A 36 -22.17 11.13 -19.97
CA SER A 36 -20.94 10.69 -20.63
C SER A 36 -19.75 11.60 -20.32
N ASN A 37 -19.99 12.92 -20.24
CA ASN A 37 -19.00 13.91 -19.81
C ASN A 37 -18.80 13.97 -18.29
N THR A 38 -19.80 13.55 -17.51
CA THR A 38 -19.70 13.28 -16.07
C THR A 38 -19.09 11.90 -15.88
N ARG A 39 -17.80 11.80 -16.21
CA ARG A 39 -17.00 10.69 -15.69
C ARG A 39 -16.95 10.90 -14.19
N GLY A 40 -17.63 10.05 -13.43
CA GLY A 40 -17.43 9.98 -11.99
C GLY A 40 -15.94 9.82 -11.73
N GLN A 41 -15.25 10.89 -11.33
CA GLN A 41 -13.94 10.83 -10.71
C GLN A 41 -14.10 10.28 -9.30
N GLY A 42 -14.74 9.12 -9.22
CA GLY A 42 -15.23 8.52 -8.01
C GLY A 42 -14.31 7.38 -7.64
N LEU A 43 -13.44 7.62 -6.67
CA LEU A 43 -12.78 6.61 -5.83
C LEU A 43 -11.83 5.63 -6.56
N VAL A 44 -11.82 5.51 -7.89
CA VAL A 44 -11.07 4.46 -8.57
C VAL A 44 -10.30 4.98 -9.78
N ALA A 45 -8.98 4.87 -9.75
CA ALA A 45 -8.09 5.16 -10.86
C ALA A 45 -7.62 3.87 -11.54
N LEU A 46 -7.78 3.78 -12.87
CA LEU A 46 -7.33 2.65 -13.69
C LEU A 46 -6.11 3.06 -14.52
N THR A 47 -5.02 2.30 -14.42
CA THR A 47 -3.82 2.48 -15.25
C THR A 47 -3.43 1.15 -15.89
N ASN A 48 -3.14 1.16 -17.18
CA ASN A 48 -2.66 -0.02 -17.90
C ASN A 48 -1.21 0.17 -18.35
N THR A 49 -0.38 -0.85 -18.17
CA THR A 49 1.01 -0.85 -18.63
C THR A 49 1.38 -2.21 -19.20
N SER A 50 2.46 -2.30 -19.98
CA SER A 50 2.98 -3.57 -20.48
C SER A 50 4.49 -3.63 -20.25
N LEU A 51 4.97 -4.77 -19.76
CA LEU A 51 6.38 -4.98 -19.44
C LEU A 51 6.73 -6.47 -19.55
N GLY A 52 7.83 -6.79 -20.23
CA GLY A 52 8.36 -8.16 -20.26
C GLY A 52 7.42 -9.21 -20.86
N GLY A 53 6.54 -8.81 -21.79
CA GLY A 53 5.53 -9.70 -22.38
C GLY A 53 4.27 -9.91 -21.54
N PHE A 54 4.13 -9.17 -20.43
CA PHE A 54 2.92 -9.12 -19.62
C PHE A 54 2.20 -7.78 -19.77
N ASP A 55 0.88 -7.83 -19.65
CA ASP A 55 -0.02 -6.68 -19.56
C ASP A 55 -0.53 -6.54 -18.11
N PHE A 56 -0.54 -5.32 -17.61
CA PHE A 56 -0.90 -4.98 -16.24
C PHE A 56 -2.09 -4.04 -16.22
N SER A 57 -3.06 -4.31 -15.35
CA SER A 57 -4.20 -3.43 -15.08
C SER A 57 -4.27 -3.09 -13.60
N LYS A 58 -3.86 -1.87 -13.24
CA LYS A 58 -3.84 -1.33 -11.88
C LYS A 58 -5.12 -0.56 -11.60
N VAL A 59 -5.84 -0.97 -10.56
CA VAL A 59 -7.03 -0.33 -10.00
C VAL A 59 -6.66 0.22 -8.63
N ALA A 60 -6.53 1.54 -8.51
CA ALA A 60 -6.18 2.22 -7.26
C ALA A 60 -7.41 2.91 -6.66
N LEU A 61 -7.57 2.89 -5.33
CA LEU A 61 -8.82 3.25 -4.64
C LEU A 61 -8.90 4.70 -4.14
N ASP A 62 -7.93 5.57 -4.50
CA ASP A 62 -7.89 7.00 -4.11
C ASP A 62 -8.35 7.25 -2.67
N ALA A 63 -7.76 6.46 -1.76
CA ALA A 63 -8.16 6.39 -0.36
C ALA A 63 -6.97 6.51 0.57
N ASP A 64 -7.15 7.27 1.65
CA ASP A 64 -6.24 7.30 2.79
C ASP A 64 -6.84 6.51 3.96
N ILE A 65 -6.15 5.45 4.36
CA ILE A 65 -6.55 4.54 5.43
C ILE A 65 -5.66 4.80 6.63
N THR A 66 -6.28 4.96 7.80
CA THR A 66 -5.58 4.97 9.09
C THR A 66 -5.99 3.73 9.87
N LEU A 67 -5.02 2.88 10.20
CA LEU A 67 -5.24 1.51 10.67
C LEU A 67 -4.56 1.24 12.01
N SER A 68 -5.29 0.66 12.96
CA SER A 68 -4.74 -0.11 14.07
C SER A 68 -5.32 -1.52 14.02
N ALA A 69 -4.47 -2.52 13.87
CA ALA A 69 -4.90 -3.91 13.72
C ALA A 69 -3.87 -4.89 14.26
N ASN A 70 -4.36 -6.06 14.68
CA ASN A 70 -3.54 -7.19 15.09
C ASN A 70 -3.94 -8.41 14.25
N LEU A 71 -3.01 -8.93 13.46
CA LEU A 71 -3.16 -10.15 12.68
C LEU A 71 -2.23 -11.21 13.26
N ARG A 72 -2.72 -12.45 13.36
CA ARG A 72 -1.99 -13.57 13.96
C ARG A 72 -2.11 -14.78 13.05
N ASN A 73 -1.08 -15.62 13.04
CA ASN A 73 -1.08 -16.91 12.36
C ASN A 73 -1.43 -16.81 10.86
N MET A 74 -0.87 -15.81 10.17
CA MET A 74 -1.05 -15.67 8.73
C MET A 74 -0.15 -16.67 8.01
N ARG A 75 -0.76 -17.60 7.27
CA ARG A 75 -0.04 -18.60 6.48
C ARG A 75 -0.60 -18.63 5.06
N LEU A 76 0.19 -18.22 4.07
CA LEU A 76 -0.25 -18.05 2.68
C LEU A 76 0.70 -18.75 1.70
N GLY A 77 0.16 -19.48 0.73
CA GLY A 77 0.96 -20.13 -0.33
C GLY A 77 1.67 -21.40 0.13
N GLU A 78 0.95 -22.30 0.80
CA GLU A 78 1.46 -23.61 1.19
C GLU A 78 1.39 -24.61 0.02
N TYR A 79 2.53 -25.20 -0.33
CA TYR A 79 2.67 -26.24 -1.36
C TYR A 79 4.04 -26.92 -1.23
N SER A 80 4.26 -28.02 -1.93
CA SER A 80 5.54 -28.73 -1.89
C SER A 80 6.65 -27.95 -2.62
N TYR A 81 7.74 -27.63 -1.91
CA TYR A 81 8.92 -26.98 -2.50
C TYR A 81 10.19 -27.62 -1.94
N ALA A 82 10.80 -28.55 -2.69
CA ALA A 82 11.85 -29.43 -2.20
C ALA A 82 13.01 -28.73 -1.46
N PRO A 83 13.56 -27.59 -1.93
CA PRO A 83 14.65 -26.91 -1.22
C PRO A 83 14.28 -26.43 0.18
N ARG A 84 13.00 -26.14 0.44
CA ARG A 84 12.49 -25.52 1.67
C ARG A 84 11.07 -26.01 1.99
N ASN A 85 10.90 -27.34 1.99
CA ASN A 85 9.58 -27.96 2.12
C ASN A 85 9.06 -27.91 3.56
N GLY A 86 9.96 -27.90 4.54
CA GLY A 86 9.63 -27.85 5.96
C GLY A 86 9.53 -26.44 6.56
N SER A 87 10.03 -25.39 5.90
CA SER A 87 10.08 -24.02 6.44
C SER A 87 8.75 -23.26 6.35
N GLY A 88 7.70 -23.91 5.82
CA GLY A 88 6.34 -23.40 5.85
C GLY A 88 5.79 -22.96 4.50
N ALA A 89 4.83 -22.03 4.57
CA ALA A 89 4.20 -21.45 3.40
C ALA A 89 5.06 -20.32 2.79
N ASP A 90 4.65 -19.78 1.64
CA ASP A 90 5.33 -18.63 1.06
C ASP A 90 5.33 -17.39 1.97
N LEU A 91 4.27 -17.14 2.73
CA LEU A 91 4.31 -16.19 3.85
C LEU A 91 3.85 -16.91 5.11
N ASP A 92 4.72 -16.99 6.10
CA ASP A 92 4.39 -17.48 7.45
C ASP A 92 4.71 -16.39 8.46
N ILE A 93 3.67 -15.71 8.93
CA ILE A 93 3.76 -14.58 9.85
C ILE A 93 2.96 -14.93 11.11
N GLY A 94 3.68 -15.20 12.20
CA GLY A 94 3.07 -15.51 13.49
C GLY A 94 2.33 -14.32 14.09
N LEU A 95 2.82 -13.11 13.86
CA LEU A 95 2.25 -11.86 14.38
C LEU A 95 2.54 -10.70 13.44
N LEU A 96 1.53 -9.88 13.15
CA LEU A 96 1.64 -8.61 12.43
C LEU A 96 0.74 -7.57 13.12
N GLN A 97 1.31 -6.45 13.55
CA GLN A 97 0.62 -5.44 14.34
C GLN A 97 0.80 -4.07 13.70
N PHE A 98 -0.30 -3.48 13.23
CA PHE A 98 -0.31 -2.13 12.68
C PHE A 98 -0.49 -1.15 13.83
N GLY A 99 0.56 -0.42 14.15
CA GLY A 99 0.65 0.47 15.31
C GLY A 99 1.23 -0.23 16.55
N ARG A 100 1.56 0.58 17.54
CA ARG A 100 2.05 0.17 18.86
C ARG A 100 1.47 1.05 19.96
N SER A 101 1.28 0.49 21.15
CA SER A 101 0.64 1.16 22.30
C SER A 101 1.60 1.55 23.43
N ASP A 102 2.87 1.18 23.33
CA ASP A 102 3.95 1.51 24.27
C ASP A 102 4.76 2.76 23.86
N GLY A 103 4.32 3.45 22.80
CA GLY A 103 4.91 4.69 22.29
C GLY A 103 3.98 5.89 22.45
N THR A 104 4.18 6.89 21.58
CA THR A 104 3.33 8.07 21.48
C THR A 104 1.98 7.76 20.83
N GLU A 105 1.02 8.66 20.97
CA GLU A 105 -0.30 8.53 20.33
C GLU A 105 -0.23 8.43 18.80
N ALA A 106 0.75 9.09 18.17
CA ALA A 106 0.98 8.99 16.73
C ALA A 106 1.42 7.58 16.28
N GLN A 107 2.09 6.83 17.16
CA GLN A 107 2.59 5.48 16.84
C GLN A 107 1.51 4.40 16.98
N ARG A 108 0.31 4.73 17.45
CA ARG A 108 -0.80 3.77 17.60
C ARG A 108 -1.46 3.41 16.27
N LEU A 109 -1.17 4.15 15.21
CA LEU A 109 -1.82 4.03 13.92
C LEU A 109 -0.76 3.94 12.80
N VAL A 110 -1.13 3.22 11.75
CA VAL A 110 -0.38 3.16 10.48
C VAL A 110 -1.23 3.86 9.43
N HIS A 111 -0.59 4.71 8.63
CA HIS A 111 -1.21 5.40 7.51
C HIS A 111 -0.87 4.67 6.22
N ILE A 112 -1.88 4.42 5.40
CA ILE A 112 -1.80 3.75 4.10
C ILE A 112 -2.46 4.67 3.08
N SER A 113 -1.73 5.02 2.02
CA SER A 113 -2.20 5.90 0.96
C SER A 113 -2.35 5.14 -0.35
N ASN A 114 -3.48 5.38 -1.00
CA ASN A 114 -3.88 4.88 -2.30
C ASN A 114 -3.64 3.36 -2.46
N PRO A 115 -4.38 2.52 -1.73
CA PRO A 115 -4.32 1.08 -1.90
C PRO A 115 -4.79 0.68 -3.30
N TYR A 116 -4.16 -0.35 -3.88
CA TYR A 116 -4.43 -0.78 -5.23
C TYR A 116 -4.39 -2.30 -5.39
N PHE A 117 -5.13 -2.78 -6.38
CA PHE A 117 -4.97 -4.10 -6.97
C PHE A 117 -4.40 -3.95 -8.38
N GLU A 118 -3.44 -4.79 -8.77
CA GLU A 118 -2.93 -4.83 -10.13
C GLU A 118 -2.96 -6.25 -10.66
N PHE A 119 -3.75 -6.47 -11.72
CA PHE A 119 -3.91 -7.75 -12.37
C PHE A 119 -2.87 -7.92 -13.48
N VAL A 120 -2.38 -9.14 -13.66
CA VAL A 120 -1.35 -9.49 -14.64
C VAL A 120 -1.89 -10.50 -15.63
N TYR A 121 -1.73 -10.20 -16.91
CA TYR A 121 -2.15 -11.04 -18.02
C TYR A 121 -1.02 -11.22 -19.02
N LYS A 122 -1.12 -12.25 -19.86
CA LYS A 122 -0.30 -12.40 -21.07
C LYS A 122 -1.15 -12.98 -22.20
N ASN A 123 -0.67 -12.91 -23.43
CA ASN A 123 -1.30 -13.64 -24.52
C ASN A 123 -1.13 -15.15 -24.30
N ALA A 124 -2.21 -15.90 -24.47
CA ALA A 124 -2.16 -17.35 -24.48
C ALA A 124 -1.42 -17.85 -25.73
N ALA A 125 -1.07 -19.14 -25.73
CA ALA A 125 -0.32 -19.75 -26.83
C ALA A 125 -1.08 -19.72 -28.18
N ASP A 126 -2.40 -19.58 -28.15
CA ASP A 126 -3.25 -19.45 -29.35
C ASP A 126 -3.19 -18.04 -29.98
N GLY A 127 -2.57 -17.07 -29.32
CA GLY A 127 -2.46 -15.67 -29.78
C GLY A 127 -3.78 -14.89 -29.81
N ALA A 128 -4.90 -15.51 -29.39
CA ALA A 128 -6.25 -14.94 -29.48
C ALA A 128 -6.89 -14.76 -28.10
N SER A 129 -6.52 -15.58 -27.13
CA SER A 129 -7.02 -15.49 -25.75
C SER A 129 -5.98 -14.87 -24.81
N ARG A 130 -6.45 -14.31 -23.70
CA ARG A 130 -5.60 -13.79 -22.62
C ARG A 130 -5.59 -14.75 -21.45
N GLU A 131 -4.40 -15.08 -20.98
CA GLU A 131 -4.18 -15.90 -19.79
C GLU A 131 -3.98 -15.00 -18.57
N ALA A 132 -4.78 -15.22 -17.52
CA ALA A 132 -4.55 -14.59 -16.22
C ALA A 132 -3.32 -15.23 -15.55
N VAL A 133 -2.31 -14.41 -15.27
CA VAL A 133 -1.05 -14.82 -14.65
C VAL A 133 -1.13 -14.70 -13.13
N GLY A 134 -1.85 -13.70 -12.64
CA GLY A 134 -2.01 -13.45 -11.23
C GLY A 134 -2.39 -12.00 -10.93
N MET A 135 -2.15 -11.58 -9.70
CA MET A 135 -2.39 -10.21 -9.26
C MET A 135 -1.47 -9.82 -8.11
N ARG A 136 -1.30 -8.53 -7.88
CA ARG A 136 -0.76 -7.98 -6.63
C ARG A 136 -1.72 -7.02 -5.98
N PHE A 137 -1.61 -6.91 -4.67
CA PHE A 137 -2.22 -5.87 -3.86
C PHE A 137 -1.11 -5.10 -3.16
N GLY A 138 -1.21 -3.77 -3.13
CA GLY A 138 -0.19 -2.92 -2.53
C GLY A 138 -0.68 -1.52 -2.24
N PHE A 139 0.24 -0.67 -1.80
CA PHE A 139 -0.04 0.72 -1.44
C PHE A 139 0.93 1.65 -2.16
N GLU A 140 0.51 2.86 -2.50
CA GLU A 140 1.46 3.88 -3.00
C GLU A 140 2.25 4.52 -1.87
N GLY A 141 1.71 4.50 -0.64
CA GLY A 141 2.40 4.91 0.56
C GLY A 141 1.99 4.08 1.77
N ILE A 142 2.96 3.72 2.60
CA ILE A 142 2.72 3.24 3.96
C ILE A 142 3.70 3.94 4.92
N SER A 143 3.18 4.45 6.04
CA SER A 143 3.98 5.06 7.09
C SER A 143 3.47 4.73 8.49
N GLY A 144 4.39 4.45 9.40
CA GLY A 144 4.09 4.14 10.79
C GLY A 144 4.84 2.91 11.29
N ASP A 145 4.54 2.51 12.52
CA ASP A 145 5.20 1.41 13.20
C ASP A 145 4.41 0.11 13.00
N ILE A 146 5.07 -0.93 12.47
CA ILE A 146 4.52 -2.26 12.27
C ILE A 146 5.32 -3.28 13.08
N GLY A 147 4.72 -3.81 14.15
CA GLY A 147 5.26 -4.95 14.88
C GLY A 147 5.13 -6.23 14.05
N MET A 148 6.16 -7.07 14.00
CA MET A 148 6.09 -8.31 13.21
C MET A 148 6.94 -9.44 13.79
N LYS A 149 6.46 -10.67 13.59
CA LYS A 149 7.20 -11.91 13.78
C LYS A 149 6.99 -12.80 12.58
N ILE A 150 7.97 -12.81 11.68
CA ILE A 150 7.94 -13.57 10.44
C ILE A 150 8.77 -14.83 10.65
N ASN A 151 8.17 -15.99 10.40
CA ASN A 151 8.84 -17.29 10.46
C ASN A 151 9.50 -17.62 9.12
N SER A 152 8.82 -17.33 8.00
CA SER A 152 9.38 -17.43 6.66
C SER A 152 8.70 -16.49 5.67
N LEU A 153 9.46 -16.09 4.65
CA LEU A 153 9.08 -15.10 3.64
C LEU A 153 9.56 -15.54 2.25
N SER A 154 8.65 -15.62 1.30
CA SER A 154 8.88 -15.56 -0.13
C SER A 154 8.81 -14.11 -0.57
N GLY A 155 9.94 -13.46 -0.83
CA GLY A 155 9.90 -12.04 -1.13
C GLY A 155 11.24 -11.32 -1.25
N SER A 156 11.14 -10.07 -1.66
CA SER A 156 12.23 -9.11 -1.59
C SER A 156 12.00 -8.13 -0.44
N MET A 157 12.75 -8.29 0.65
CA MET A 157 12.65 -7.44 1.83
C MET A 157 14.01 -6.94 2.25
N ARG A 158 14.10 -5.65 2.58
CA ARG A 158 15.32 -5.05 3.14
C ARG A 158 14.96 -4.15 4.31
N VAL A 159 15.59 -4.40 5.46
CA VAL A 159 15.44 -3.58 6.66
C VAL A 159 16.81 -3.14 7.15
N THR A 160 16.96 -1.85 7.41
CA THR A 160 18.15 -1.31 8.07
C THR A 160 17.91 -1.22 9.57
N GLY A 161 18.92 -1.46 10.39
CA GLY A 161 18.81 -1.37 11.84
C GLY A 161 20.15 -1.06 12.49
N GLN A 162 20.14 -0.93 13.81
CA GLN A 162 21.33 -0.77 14.63
C GLN A 162 21.31 -1.82 15.74
N ALA A 163 22.42 -2.52 15.91
CA ALA A 163 22.63 -3.42 17.03
C ALA A 163 22.81 -2.61 18.33
N ALA A 164 22.80 -3.30 19.48
CA ALA A 164 22.90 -2.67 20.79
C ALA A 164 24.22 -1.90 21.02
N ASP A 165 25.28 -2.26 20.29
CA ASP A 165 26.58 -1.59 20.30
C ASP A 165 26.66 -0.40 19.31
N GLY A 166 25.57 -0.08 18.62
CA GLY A 166 25.49 0.98 17.61
C GLY A 166 25.90 0.54 16.21
N THR A 167 26.36 -0.70 16.02
CA THR A 167 26.76 -1.21 14.70
C THR A 167 25.56 -1.28 13.75
N ALA A 168 25.71 -0.77 12.54
CA ALA A 168 24.69 -0.89 11.51
C ALA A 168 24.51 -2.36 11.11
N VAL A 169 23.27 -2.84 11.15
CA VAL A 169 22.88 -4.19 10.73
C VAL A 169 21.80 -4.11 9.67
N VAL A 170 21.79 -5.10 8.78
CA VAL A 170 20.84 -5.15 7.67
C VAL A 170 20.25 -6.54 7.57
N LEU A 171 18.93 -6.59 7.40
CA LEU A 171 18.21 -7.75 6.91
C LEU A 171 17.99 -7.54 5.43
N ASP A 172 18.44 -8.45 4.58
CA ASP A 172 18.21 -8.35 3.14
C ASP A 172 18.00 -9.73 2.53
N SER A 173 16.80 -10.00 2.02
CA SER A 173 16.52 -11.29 1.39
C SER A 173 17.31 -11.52 0.10
N ARG A 174 17.96 -10.51 -0.48
CA ARG A 174 18.87 -10.69 -1.63
C ARG A 174 20.15 -11.46 -1.27
N THR A 175 20.49 -11.58 0.02
CA THR A 175 21.60 -12.43 0.44
C THR A 175 21.23 -13.91 0.43
N ASP A 176 19.96 -14.24 0.21
CA ASP A 176 19.51 -15.62 0.07
C ASP A 176 19.90 -16.20 -1.30
N THR A 177 20.58 -17.35 -1.28
CA THR A 177 21.02 -18.06 -2.49
C THR A 177 19.87 -18.63 -3.30
N LEU A 178 18.67 -18.79 -2.70
CA LEU A 178 17.45 -19.22 -3.38
C LEU A 178 16.57 -18.04 -3.82
N GLY A 179 17.14 -16.83 -3.84
CA GLY A 179 16.49 -15.63 -4.35
C GLY A 179 15.35 -15.11 -3.49
N GLY A 180 15.28 -15.50 -2.22
CA GLY A 180 14.26 -15.04 -1.27
C GLY A 180 13.01 -15.91 -1.21
N LYS A 181 13.02 -17.12 -1.79
CA LYS A 181 11.87 -18.04 -1.80
C LYS A 181 11.76 -18.82 -0.48
N ARG A 182 10.69 -18.63 0.30
CA ARG A 182 10.47 -19.24 1.63
C ARG A 182 11.67 -19.08 2.58
N TRP A 183 12.35 -17.95 2.48
CA TRP A 183 13.52 -17.63 3.26
C TRP A 183 13.16 -17.47 4.74
N ASP A 184 13.94 -18.10 5.61
CA ASP A 184 13.76 -18.11 7.07
C ASP A 184 14.43 -16.91 7.76
N GLY A 185 15.06 -16.02 7.00
CA GLY A 185 15.72 -14.84 7.56
C GLY A 185 17.04 -15.13 8.25
N GLY A 186 17.58 -16.34 8.11
CA GLY A 186 18.87 -16.71 8.68
C GLY A 186 20.02 -16.00 7.98
N CYS A 187 21.03 -15.58 8.75
CA CYS A 187 22.25 -14.98 8.23
C CYS A 187 23.40 -15.16 9.25
N THR A 188 24.64 -15.10 8.78
CA THR A 188 25.84 -15.11 9.65
C THR A 188 26.26 -13.67 9.92
N ALA A 189 26.46 -13.32 11.20
CA ALA A 189 26.79 -11.97 11.62
C ALA A 189 28.02 -11.40 10.87
N PRO A 190 28.07 -10.07 10.64
CA PRO A 190 27.14 -9.03 11.10
C PRO A 190 25.93 -8.84 10.17
N CYS A 191 24.72 -9.14 10.67
CA CYS A 191 23.47 -9.01 9.93
C CYS A 191 22.27 -8.96 10.90
N LEU A 192 21.11 -8.53 10.40
CA LEU A 192 19.85 -8.61 11.12
C LEU A 192 19.05 -9.81 10.58
N SER A 193 18.76 -10.78 11.44
CA SER A 193 17.92 -11.93 11.09
C SER A 193 16.42 -11.65 11.31
N LEU A 194 15.54 -12.43 10.68
CA LEU A 194 14.08 -12.33 10.96
C LEU A 194 13.76 -12.64 12.43
N ALA A 195 14.52 -13.53 13.08
CA ALA A 195 14.34 -13.83 14.50
C ALA A 195 14.64 -12.64 15.42
N GLN A 196 15.53 -11.74 14.99
CA GLN A 196 15.89 -10.51 15.71
C GLN A 196 14.99 -9.33 15.35
N LEU A 197 14.31 -9.37 14.22
CA LEU A 197 13.40 -8.32 13.78
C LEU A 197 12.10 -8.38 14.59
N GLY A 198 11.90 -7.45 15.53
CA GLY A 198 10.64 -7.34 16.28
C GLY A 198 9.57 -6.45 15.61
N GLY A 199 9.95 -5.71 14.56
CA GLY A 199 9.08 -4.74 13.92
C GLY A 199 9.86 -3.78 13.03
N VAL A 200 9.15 -3.00 12.22
CA VAL A 200 9.71 -1.96 11.37
C VAL A 200 8.95 -0.65 11.51
N THR A 201 9.67 0.46 11.38
CA THR A 201 9.08 1.74 11.01
C THR A 201 9.12 1.81 9.49
N ALA A 202 7.93 1.99 8.89
CA ALA A 202 7.76 2.23 7.48
C ALA A 202 7.76 3.74 7.20
N GLY A 203 8.51 4.15 6.17
CA GLY A 203 8.71 5.55 5.86
C GLY A 203 9.81 6.19 6.71
N ASP A 204 10.12 7.44 6.38
CA ASP A 204 11.14 8.25 7.04
C ASP A 204 10.79 9.75 6.94
N ALA A 205 11.72 10.62 7.31
CA ALA A 205 11.55 12.07 7.20
C ALA A 205 11.34 12.55 5.76
N ALA A 206 11.72 11.77 4.74
CA ALA A 206 11.50 12.08 3.33
C ALA A 206 10.16 11.53 2.81
N GLY A 207 9.31 10.96 3.67
CA GLY A 207 7.95 10.50 3.34
C GLY A 207 7.73 8.99 3.51
N PRO A 208 6.58 8.47 3.08
CA PRO A 208 6.20 7.07 3.28
C PRO A 208 7.10 6.11 2.50
N SER A 209 7.07 4.84 2.89
CA SER A 209 7.55 3.70 2.09
C SER A 209 6.61 3.49 0.90
N ARG A 210 7.14 3.33 -0.31
CA ARG A 210 6.34 3.36 -1.56
C ARG A 210 6.31 2.05 -2.34
N ASP A 211 6.98 1.00 -1.84
CA ASP A 211 7.17 -0.24 -2.58
C ASP A 211 6.52 -1.48 -1.95
N PHE A 212 5.65 -1.31 -0.96
CA PHE A 212 4.95 -2.44 -0.35
C PHE A 212 3.90 -3.04 -1.29
N TRP A 213 4.01 -4.35 -1.55
CA TRP A 213 2.96 -5.14 -2.19
C TRP A 213 3.13 -6.64 -1.90
N ILE A 214 2.02 -7.38 -2.02
CA ILE A 214 1.96 -8.84 -2.00
C ILE A 214 1.27 -9.32 -3.27
N SER A 215 1.86 -10.30 -3.96
CA SER A 215 1.32 -10.90 -5.18
C SER A 215 0.98 -12.37 -5.02
N VAL A 216 0.04 -12.84 -5.83
CA VAL A 216 -0.26 -14.25 -6.07
C VAL A 216 -0.07 -14.52 -7.56
N LEU A 217 0.85 -15.41 -7.91
CA LEU A 217 1.31 -15.58 -9.29
C LEU A 217 1.40 -17.05 -9.70
N LYS A 218 1.04 -17.34 -10.95
CA LYS A 218 1.25 -18.65 -11.59
C LYS A 218 2.69 -18.83 -12.08
N THR A 219 3.36 -17.75 -12.47
CA THR A 219 4.74 -17.76 -12.98
C THR A 219 5.50 -16.52 -12.51
N GLY A 220 6.79 -16.43 -12.81
CA GLY A 220 7.59 -15.26 -12.45
C GLY A 220 7.15 -14.01 -13.22
N VAL A 221 7.08 -12.87 -12.53
CA VAL A 221 6.65 -11.58 -13.10
C VAL A 221 7.56 -10.47 -12.61
N GLN A 222 8.10 -9.68 -13.55
CA GLN A 222 8.70 -8.40 -13.24
C GLN A 222 7.61 -7.33 -13.26
N PHE A 223 7.27 -6.79 -12.10
CA PHE A 223 6.28 -5.71 -12.03
C PHE A 223 6.88 -4.36 -12.48
N PRO A 224 6.06 -3.47 -13.06
CA PRO A 224 6.43 -2.09 -13.28
C PRO A 224 6.80 -1.42 -11.96
N THR A 225 7.85 -0.61 -12.00
CA THR A 225 8.35 0.15 -10.86
C THR A 225 7.83 1.58 -10.90
N ALA A 226 7.45 2.11 -9.74
CA ALA A 226 7.01 3.48 -9.63
C ALA A 226 8.17 4.44 -9.88
N ALA A 227 7.87 5.62 -10.42
CA ALA A 227 8.87 6.65 -10.66
C ALA A 227 9.60 7.03 -9.35
N GLY A 228 10.94 7.07 -9.39
CA GLY A 228 11.75 7.41 -8.23
C GLY A 228 11.86 6.31 -7.16
N VAL A 229 11.45 5.08 -7.47
CA VAL A 229 11.71 3.88 -6.67
C VAL A 229 12.72 3.00 -7.45
N PRO A 230 13.76 2.43 -6.80
CA PRO A 230 14.66 1.51 -7.47
C PRO A 230 13.91 0.30 -8.06
N PRO A 231 14.43 -0.33 -9.12
CA PRO A 231 13.84 -1.56 -9.65
C PRO A 231 13.66 -2.64 -8.57
N THR A 232 12.46 -3.22 -8.51
CA THR A 232 12.15 -4.36 -7.65
C THR A 232 12.68 -5.65 -8.28
N ASP A 233 12.96 -6.66 -7.46
CA ASP A 233 13.31 -7.97 -7.99
C ASP A 233 12.09 -8.63 -8.66
N ALA A 234 12.33 -9.52 -9.61
CA ALA A 234 11.25 -10.29 -10.22
C ALA A 234 10.56 -11.16 -9.17
N ALA A 235 9.23 -11.04 -9.07
CA ALA A 235 8.43 -11.88 -8.22
C ALA A 235 8.41 -13.31 -8.78
N GLN A 236 8.53 -14.32 -7.93
CA GLN A 236 8.42 -15.73 -8.34
C GLN A 236 6.97 -16.23 -8.24
N ALA A 237 6.70 -17.38 -8.86
CA ALA A 237 5.41 -18.06 -8.74
C ALA A 237 5.04 -18.36 -7.27
N GLY A 238 3.75 -18.41 -6.96
CA GLY A 238 3.22 -18.53 -5.60
C GLY A 238 2.86 -17.18 -4.99
N ILE A 239 2.97 -17.07 -3.66
CA ILE A 239 2.87 -15.80 -2.96
C ILE A 239 4.25 -15.15 -2.92
N TRP A 240 4.31 -13.84 -3.18
CA TRP A 240 5.53 -13.05 -3.12
C TRP A 240 5.25 -11.71 -2.47
N MET A 241 6.12 -11.26 -1.57
CA MET A 241 6.04 -9.92 -0.97
C MET A 241 7.24 -9.08 -1.37
N ASN A 242 7.03 -7.79 -1.63
CA ASN A 242 8.09 -6.81 -1.77
C ASN A 242 7.93 -5.72 -0.72
N TRP A 243 9.02 -5.37 -0.03
CA TRP A 243 9.08 -4.24 0.86
C TRP A 243 10.54 -3.87 1.18
N ARG A 244 11.10 -2.88 0.48
CA ARG A 244 12.51 -2.51 0.60
C ARG A 244 12.71 -1.01 0.78
N ASP A 245 11.74 -0.20 0.37
CA ASP A 245 11.80 1.25 0.47
C ASP A 245 11.56 1.67 1.92
N LYS A 246 12.51 2.42 2.49
CA LYS A 246 12.37 3.11 3.78
C LYS A 246 11.82 2.22 4.90
N LEU A 247 12.53 1.12 5.13
CA LEU A 247 12.30 0.24 6.27
C LEU A 247 13.44 0.31 7.27
N GLN A 248 13.10 0.73 8.48
CA GLN A 248 14.00 0.74 9.63
C GLN A 248 13.50 -0.22 10.69
N ALA A 249 14.38 -1.00 11.31
CA ALA A 249 14.03 -1.89 12.40
C ALA A 249 13.61 -1.08 13.64
N LEU A 250 12.45 -1.41 14.21
CA LEU A 250 12.00 -0.87 15.49
C LEU A 250 12.83 -1.39 16.65
N SER A 251 13.21 -2.67 16.57
CA SER A 251 14.05 -3.37 17.53
C SER A 251 14.82 -4.48 16.81
N THR A 252 16.00 -4.80 17.34
CA THR A 252 16.84 -5.92 16.90
C THR A 252 16.93 -7.02 17.95
N SER A 253 15.98 -7.05 18.90
CA SER A 253 15.93 -7.99 20.02
C SER A 253 14.93 -9.14 19.82
N GLY A 254 14.18 -9.14 18.72
CA GLY A 254 13.07 -10.05 18.45
C GLY A 254 11.79 -9.76 19.25
N LEU A 255 11.81 -8.71 20.08
CA LEU A 255 10.63 -8.30 20.85
C LEU A 255 9.71 -7.44 19.98
N VAL A 256 8.48 -7.91 19.83
CA VAL A 256 7.41 -7.21 19.12
C VAL A 256 6.73 -6.24 20.09
N PRO A 257 6.60 -4.94 19.75
CA PRO A 257 5.91 -3.99 20.62
C PRO A 257 4.42 -4.33 20.75
N PRO A 258 3.80 -4.11 21.92
CA PRO A 258 2.38 -4.36 22.09
C PRO A 258 1.55 -3.38 21.24
N ASN A 259 0.40 -3.83 20.74
CA ASN A 259 -0.59 -2.99 20.08
C ASN A 259 -1.96 -3.20 20.72
N LEU A 260 -2.15 -2.53 21.87
CA LEU A 260 -3.35 -2.63 22.68
C LEU A 260 -4.35 -1.51 22.35
N PRO A 261 -5.67 -1.79 22.44
CA PRO A 261 -6.70 -0.76 22.38
C PRO A 261 -6.46 0.37 23.39
N LYS A 262 -6.94 1.58 23.10
CA LYS A 262 -6.91 2.69 24.06
C LYS A 262 -7.72 2.32 25.32
N GLY A 263 -7.13 2.56 26.50
CA GLY A 263 -7.81 2.35 27.79
C GLY A 263 -7.69 0.96 28.39
N ARG A 264 -6.76 0.13 27.91
CA ARG A 264 -6.29 -1.10 28.58
C ARG A 264 -4.83 -0.98 28.99
#